data_AF-A0AAD9IQI3-F1
#
_entry.id   AF-A0AAD9IQI3-F1
#
_cell.length_a   1.000
_cell.length_b   1.000
_cell.length_c   1.000
_cell.angle_alpha   90.00
_cell.angle_beta   90.00
_cell.angle_gamma   90.00
#
_symmetry.space_group_name_H-M   'P 1'
#
loop_
_entity.id
_entity.type
_entity.pdbx_description
1 polymer ?
#
loop_
_entity_poly.entity_id
_entity_poly.type
_entity_poly.pdbx_seq_one_letter_code
_entity_poly.pdbx_strand_id
1 'polypeptide(L)' 'MVHLLTTNTSYRLRFDLVTYDHKWAHAEYSTFWIEPESDKYRLHVRGYSGNAGNALLATFYYYENGQTFKTTDRN' A
#
# COMPACT_ATOMS: atom_id res chain seq x y z
N MET A 1 -0.40 6.18 -14.86
CA MET A 1 0.67 7.09 -14.40
C MET A 1 1.48 6.52 -13.22
N VAL A 2 0.87 5.88 -12.21
CA VAL A 2 1.60 5.35 -11.03
C VAL A 2 2.50 4.13 -11.33
N HIS A 3 2.12 3.23 -12.26
CA HIS A 3 2.90 2.01 -12.55
C HIS A 3 4.29 2.27 -13.18
N LEU A 4 4.47 3.42 -13.85
CA LEU A 4 5.74 3.82 -14.45
C LEU A 4 6.72 4.43 -13.44
N LEU A 5 6.24 4.81 -12.25
CA LEU A 5 7.09 5.33 -11.20
C LEU A 5 7.73 4.16 -10.44
N THR A 6 7.01 3.10 -10.09
CA THR A 6 7.54 2.03 -9.22
C THR A 6 8.51 1.02 -9.86
N THR A 7 8.73 1.09 -11.16
CA THR A 7 9.46 0.05 -11.92
C THR A 7 10.98 0.20 -11.88
N ASN A 8 11.53 1.35 -11.44
CA ASN A 8 12.98 1.62 -11.55
C ASN A 8 13.73 1.84 -10.22
N THR A 9 13.06 1.95 -9.07
CA THR A 9 13.72 2.20 -7.77
C THR A 9 12.84 1.73 -6.62
N SER A 10 13.42 1.36 -5.48
CA SER A 10 12.64 1.08 -4.26
C SER A 10 11.98 2.36 -3.75
N TYR A 11 10.65 2.46 -3.91
CA TYR A 11 9.88 3.59 -3.38
C TYR A 11 9.46 3.31 -1.94
N ARG A 12 9.46 4.38 -1.14
CA ARG A 12 8.83 4.40 0.18
C ARG A 12 7.42 4.93 0.04
N LEU A 13 6.48 4.27 0.71
CA LEU A 13 5.09 4.68 0.78
C LEU A 13 4.78 5.17 2.19
N ARG A 14 4.32 6.40 2.34
CA ARG A 14 3.95 6.99 3.62
C ARG A 14 2.50 7.47 3.58
N PHE A 15 1.72 7.02 4.54
CA PHE A 15 0.37 7.51 4.82
C PHE A 15 0.44 8.36 6.07
N ASP A 16 0.04 9.63 5.96
CA ASP A 16 -0.19 10.51 7.10
C ASP A 16 -1.70 10.66 7.29
N LEU A 17 -2.16 10.43 8.52
CA LEU A 17 -3.56 10.39 8.91
C LEU A 17 -3.79 11.40 10.03
N VAL A 18 -4.87 12.16 9.92
CA VAL A 18 -5.34 13.04 10.98
C VAL A 18 -6.76 12.61 11.34
N THR A 19 -6.96 12.27 12.60
CA THR A 19 -8.29 11.95 13.13
C THR A 19 -9.07 13.22 13.43
N TYR A 20 -10.39 13.10 13.56
CA TYR A 20 -11.28 14.23 13.87
C TYR A 20 -10.94 14.92 15.22
N ASP A 21 -10.32 14.19 16.16
CA ASP A 21 -9.83 14.69 17.43
C ASP A 21 -8.38 15.24 17.35
N HIS A 22 -7.92 15.59 16.15
CA HIS A 22 -6.61 16.19 15.86
C HIS A 22 -5.39 15.32 16.24
N LYS A 23 -5.57 14.00 16.37
CA LYS A 23 -4.43 13.10 16.57
C LYS A 23 -3.80 12.77 15.22
N TRP A 24 -2.48 12.76 15.22
CA TRP A 24 -1.67 12.44 14.06
C TRP A 24 -1.18 11.01 14.16
N ALA A 25 -1.43 10.24 13.11
CA ALA A 25 -0.88 8.91 12.95
C ALA A 25 -0.21 8.80 11.58
N HIS A 26 0.81 7.94 11.48
CA HIS A 26 1.46 7.65 10.22
C HIS A 26 1.72 6.16 10.09
N ALA A 27 1.72 5.69 8.84
CA ALA A 27 2.20 4.38 8.44
C ALA A 27 3.18 4.56 7.28
N GLU A 28 4.38 4.02 7.41
CA GLU A 28 5.42 4.07 6.40
C GLU A 28 5.87 2.66 6.04
N TYR A 29 5.99 2.38 4.75
CA TYR A 29 6.50 1.13 4.20
C TYR A 29 7.81 1.43 3.46
N SER A 30 8.90 0.83 3.91
CA SER A 30 10.23 1.08 3.34
C SER A 30 10.38 0.59 1.91
N THR A 31 9.53 -0.35 1.49
CA THR A 31 9.55 -0.93 0.14
C THR A 31 8.13 -1.08 -0.36
N PHE A 32 7.85 -0.47 -1.51
CA PHE A 32 6.57 -0.53 -2.19
C PHE A 32 6.79 -0.63 -3.71
N TRP A 33 6.07 -1.55 -4.34
CA TRP A 33 5.95 -1.61 -5.80
C TRP A 33 4.60 -2.19 -6.22
N ILE A 34 4.24 -1.96 -7.48
CA ILE A 34 3.04 -2.48 -8.11
C ILE A 34 3.46 -3.21 -9.39
N GLU A 35 2.90 -4.39 -9.62
CA GLU A 35 3.12 -5.17 -10.84
C GLU A 35 2.45 -4.52 -12.07
N PRO A 36 2.86 -4.85 -13.31
CA PRO A 36 2.22 -4.33 -14.53
C PRO A 36 0.75 -4.73 -14.66
N GLU A 37 0.03 -4.10 -15.61
CA GLU A 37 -1.39 -4.38 -15.88
C GLU A 37 -1.66 -5.86 -16.20
N SER A 38 -0.71 -6.55 -16.83
CA SER A 38 -0.78 -8.00 -17.10
C SER A 38 -0.96 -8.84 -15.85
N ASP A 39 -0.50 -8.34 -14.70
CA ASP A 39 -0.66 -8.97 -13.38
C ASP A 39 -1.61 -8.17 -12.48
N LYS A 40 -2.53 -7.42 -13.11
CA LYS A 40 -3.62 -6.69 -12.48
C LYS A 40 -3.17 -5.73 -11.38
N TYR A 41 -2.02 -5.08 -11.56
CA TYR A 41 -1.51 -4.09 -10.60
C TYR A 41 -1.40 -4.66 -9.18
N ARG A 42 -0.86 -5.87 -9.04
CA ARG A 42 -0.67 -6.50 -7.73
C ARG A 42 0.17 -5.61 -6.82
N LEU A 43 -0.33 -5.38 -5.61
CA LEU A 43 0.31 -4.55 -4.60
C LEU A 43 1.36 -5.35 -3.83
N HIS A 44 2.56 -4.79 -3.68
CA HIS A 44 3.59 -5.34 -2.81
C HIS A 44 4.12 -4.29 -1.84
N VAL A 45 4.08 -4.59 -0.55
CA VAL A 45 4.59 -3.73 0.53
C VAL A 45 5.41 -4.53 1.56
N ARG A 46 6.49 -3.91 2.08
CA ARG A 46 7.33 -4.47 3.14
C ARG A 46 7.90 -3.37 4.05
N GLY A 47 8.39 -3.78 5.23
CA GLY A 47 9.09 -2.90 6.16
C GLY A 47 8.20 -1.81 6.75
N TYR A 48 7.05 -2.22 7.28
CA TYR A 48 6.12 -1.33 7.97
C TYR A 48 6.80 -0.67 9.19
N SER A 49 6.54 0.61 9.36
CA SER A 49 6.86 1.42 10.54
C SER A 49 5.76 2.46 10.76
N GLY A 50 5.62 2.95 11.98
CA GLY A 50 4.63 3.98 12.33
C GLY A 50 3.58 3.52 13.33
N ASN A 51 2.69 4.45 13.69
CA ASN A 51 1.73 4.33 14.78
C ASN A 51 0.26 4.23 14.32
N ALA A 52 0.00 4.23 13.01
CA ALA A 52 -1.35 4.10 12.44
C ALA A 52 -1.90 2.66 12.38
N GLY A 53 -1.07 1.66 12.71
CA GLY A 53 -1.41 0.24 12.57
C GLY A 53 -1.05 -0.30 11.18
N ASN A 54 -0.70 -1.59 11.12
CA ASN A 54 -0.18 -2.23 9.92
C ASN A 54 -1.29 -2.80 9.03
N ALA A 55 -2.19 -1.93 8.54
CA ALA A 55 -3.39 -2.37 7.81
C ALA A 55 -3.09 -3.13 6.51
N LEU A 56 -1.97 -2.84 5.82
CA LEU A 56 -1.65 -3.51 4.55
C LEU A 56 -1.03 -4.90 4.73
N LEU A 57 -0.45 -5.19 5.90
CA LEU A 57 0.10 -6.51 6.24
C LEU A 57 -0.71 -7.24 7.33
N ALA A 58 -1.80 -6.65 7.83
CA ALA A 58 -2.58 -7.22 8.92
C ALA A 58 -3.23 -8.56 8.52
N THR A 59 -3.27 -9.47 9.49
CA THR A 59 -3.22 -10.93 9.32
C THR A 59 -4.56 -11.63 9.03
N PHE A 60 -4.46 -12.84 8.47
CA PHE A 60 -5.43 -13.94 8.25
C PHE A 60 -6.74 -13.65 7.50
N TYR A 61 -7.34 -12.47 7.61
CA TYR A 61 -8.63 -12.15 6.98
C TYR A 61 -8.62 -10.93 6.06
N TYR A 62 -7.67 -10.00 6.23
CA TYR A 62 -7.62 -8.73 5.49
C TYR A 62 -6.18 -8.41 5.06
N TYR A 63 -5.66 -9.19 4.12
CA TYR A 63 -4.34 -9.00 3.52
C TYR A 63 -4.49 -8.24 2.20
N GLU A 64 -3.97 -7.02 2.13
CA GLU A 64 -3.92 -6.23 0.88
C GLU A 64 -2.59 -6.46 0.15
N ASN A 65 -1.54 -6.83 0.88
CA ASN A 65 -0.27 -7.22 0.29
C ASN A 65 -0.43 -8.51 -0.55
N GLY A 66 -0.12 -8.44 -1.84
CA GLY A 66 -0.31 -9.51 -2.81
C GLY A 66 -1.68 -9.52 -3.48
N GLN A 67 -2.60 -8.63 -3.12
CA GLN A 67 -3.89 -8.49 -3.82
C GLN A 67 -3.75 -7.72 -5.13
N THR A 68 -4.61 -8.06 -6.07
CA THR A 68 -4.76 -7.35 -7.34
C THR A 68 -5.72 -6.17 -7.20
N PHE A 69 -5.48 -5.11 -7.95
CA PHE A 69 -6.36 -3.94 -7.93
C PHE A 69 -7.74 -4.27 -8.54
N LYS A 70 -8.81 -3.81 -7.87
CA LYS A 70 -10.20 -3.96 -8.33
C LYS A 70 -10.88 -2.61 -8.45
N THR A 71 -11.69 -2.44 -9.48
CA THR A 71 -12.56 -1.27 -9.67
C THR A 71 -13.98 -1.73 -9.87
N THR A 72 -14.98 -0.92 -9.56
CA THR A 72 -16.41 -1.30 -9.66
C THR A 72 -16.83 -1.79 -11.05
N ASP A 73 -16.10 -1.37 -12.09
CA ASP A 73 -16.33 -1.73 -13.50
C ASP A 73 -15.39 -2.85 -14.02
N ARG A 74 -14.47 -3.34 -13.18
CA ARG A 74 -13.55 -4.45 -13.50
C ARG A 74 -13.36 -5.36 -12.29
N ASN A 75 -14.01 -6.52 -12.35
CA ASN A 75 -14.00 -7.56 -11.33
C ASN A 75 -12.85 -8.56 -11.54
#